data_AF-A0A5A7ZSW1-F1
#
_entry.id   AF-A0A5A7ZSW1-F1
#
_cell.length_a   1.000
_cell.length_b   1.000
_cell.length_c   1.000
_cell.angle_alpha   90.00
_cell.angle_beta   90.00
_cell.angle_gamma   90.00
#
_symmetry.space_group_name_H-M   'P 1'
#
loop_
_entity.id
_entity.type
_entity.pdbx_description
1 polymer ?
#
loop_
_entity_poly.entity_id
_entity_poly.type
_entity_poly.pdbx_seq_one_letter_code
_entity_poly.pdbx_strand_id
1 'polypeptide(L)' 'EPELKIIDVFICKLRKKLANASQGKNYIETVWGRGYVLREPMDGEERMAV' A
#
# COMPACT_ATOMS: atom_id res chain seq x y z
N GLU A 1 1.91 -21.94 6.04
CA GLU A 1 1.04 -20.86 6.56
C GLU A 1 0.11 -20.29 5.48
N PRO A 2 -1.20 -20.60 5.54
CA PRO A 2 -2.23 -19.99 4.69
C PRO A 2 -2.62 -18.56 5.12
N GLU A 3 -2.35 -18.20 6.37
CA GLU A 3 -2.79 -16.95 7.02
C GLU A 3 -2.07 -15.71 6.46
N LEU A 4 -0.75 -15.82 6.24
CA LEU A 4 0.07 -14.78 5.62
C LEU A 4 -0.44 -14.42 4.21
N LYS A 5 -0.77 -15.43 3.39
CA LYS A 5 -1.31 -15.21 2.03
C LYS A 5 -2.67 -14.53 2.03
N ILE A 6 -3.48 -14.74 3.07
CA ILE A 6 -4.78 -14.07 3.20
C ILE A 6 -4.57 -12.57 3.45
N ILE A 7 -3.62 -12.21 4.32
CA ILE A 7 -3.26 -10.81 4.61
C ILE A 7 -2.75 -10.12 3.33
N ASP A 8 -1.85 -10.76 2.58
CA ASP A 8 -1.34 -10.22 1.30
C ASP A 8 -2.48 -9.90 0.31
N VAL A 9 -3.45 -10.81 0.18
CA VAL A 9 -4.61 -10.63 -0.71
C VAL A 9 -5.50 -9.48 -0.25
N PHE A 10 -5.72 -9.34 1.06
CA PHE A 10 -6.48 -8.22 1.59
C PHE A 10 -5.75 -6.89 1.41
N ILE A 11 -4.43 -6.85 1.62
CA ILE A 11 -3.63 -5.65 1.37
C ILE A 11 -3.63 -5.29 -0.11
N CYS A 12 -3.51 -6.25 -1.02
CA CYS A 12 -3.65 -6.00 -2.46
C CYS A 12 -5.00 -5.35 -2.80
N LYS A 13 -6.10 -5.83 -2.21
CA LYS A 13 -7.43 -5.24 -2.41
C LYS A 13 -7.54 -3.85 -1.81
N LEU A 14 -6.97 -3.62 -0.63
CA LEU A 14 -7.04 -2.34 0.08
C LEU A 14 -6.25 -1.26 -0.66
N ARG A 15 -5.03 -1.58 -1.12
CA ARG A 15 -4.21 -0.68 -1.95
C ARG A 15 -4.93 -0.24 -3.22
N LYS A 16 -5.60 -1.17 -3.92
CA LYS A 16 -6.39 -0.84 -5.12
C LYS A 16 -7.53 0.13 -4.81
N LYS A 17 -8.26 -0.07 -3.70
CA LYS A 17 -9.34 0.83 -3.29
C LYS A 17 -8.82 2.22 -2.93
N LEU A 18 -7.72 2.31 -2.20
CA LEU A 18 -7.10 3.60 -1.81
C LEU A 18 -6.54 4.34 -3.02
N ALA A 19 -5.83 3.64 -3.93
CA ALA A 19 -5.34 4.25 -5.16
C ALA A 19 -6.48 4.82 -6.01
N ASN A 20 -7.61 4.12 -6.12
CA ASN A 20 -8.78 4.61 -6.84
C ASN A 20 -9.43 5.84 -6.16
N ALA A 21 -9.49 5.87 -4.83
CA ALA A 21 -10.11 6.97 -4.08
C ALA A 21 -9.21 8.21 -3.99
N SER A 22 -7.90 8.02 -4.01
CA SER A 22 -6.89 9.07 -3.76
C SER A 22 -6.06 9.40 -5.00
N GLN A 23 -6.58 9.15 -6.21
CA GLN A 23 -5.95 9.50 -7.49
C GLN A 23 -4.53 8.93 -7.67
N GLY A 24 -4.30 7.70 -7.24
CA GLY A 24 -3.01 7.01 -7.39
C GLY A 24 -2.05 7.17 -6.21
N LYS A 25 -2.43 7.91 -5.16
CA LYS A 25 -1.60 8.03 -3.95
C LYS A 25 -1.50 6.68 -3.21
N ASN A 26 -0.28 6.34 -2.78
CA ASN A 26 0.00 5.13 -2.01
C ASN A 26 0.07 5.44 -0.53
N TYR A 27 -0.79 4.81 0.27
CA TYR A 27 -0.83 4.99 1.74
C TYR A 27 -0.27 3.80 2.51
N ILE A 28 -0.08 2.66 1.85
CA ILE A 28 0.36 1.42 2.52
C ILE A 28 1.77 1.09 2.07
N GLU A 29 2.69 1.12 3.01
CA GLU A 29 4.08 0.72 2.81
C GLU A 29 4.28 -0.72 3.28
N THR A 30 5.01 -1.50 2.48
CA THR A 30 5.37 -2.88 2.83
C THR A 30 6.77 -2.88 3.44
N VAL A 31 6.89 -3.32 4.69
CA VAL A 31 8.17 -3.51 5.37
C VAL A 31 8.46 -5.01 5.45
N TRP A 32 9.40 -5.46 4.63
CA TRP A 32 9.80 -6.86 4.57
C TRP A 32 10.25 -7.37 5.95
N GLY A 33 9.66 -8.50 6.39
CA GLY A 33 9.93 -9.08 7.70
C GLY A 33 9.29 -8.36 8.89
N ARG A 34 8.53 -7.27 8.68
CA ARG A 34 7.80 -6.55 9.74
C ARG A 34 6.31 -6.39 9.49
N GLY A 35 5.86 -6.41 8.23
CA GLY A 35 4.44 -6.31 7.86
C GLY A 35 4.11 -5.04 7.07
N TYR A 36 2.95 -4.45 7.35
CA TYR A 36 2.41 -3.30 6.61
C TYR A 36 2.22 -2.11 7.53
N VAL A 37 2.53 -0.91 7.01
CA VAL A 37 2.37 0.35 7.73
C VAL A 37 1.49 1.29 6.91
N LEU A 38 0.52 1.91 7.56
CA LEU A 38 -0.26 2.99 6.97
C LEU A 38 0.48 4.30 7.19
N ARG A 39 0.85 4.98 6.11
CA ARG A 39 1.42 6.33 6.13
C ARG A 39 0.62 7.25 5.23
N GLU A 40 0.64 8.54 5.55
CA GLU A 40 0.13 9.55 4.65
C GLU A 40 1.13 9.76 3.51
N PRO A 41 0.67 9.81 2.25
CA PRO A 41 1.50 10.15 1.11
C PRO A 41 1.99 11.58 1.33
N MET A 42 3.31 11.77 1.41
CA MET A 42 3.85 13.12 1.42
C MET A 42 3.50 13.76 0.08
N ASP A 43 2.93 14.98 0.10
CA ASP A 43 2.46 15.72 -1.08
C ASP A 43 3.57 16.08 -2.11
N GLY A 44 4.74 15.43 -2.04
CA GLY A 44 5.87 15.60 -2.96
C GLY A 44 6.30 14.35 -3.73
N GLU A 45 5.68 13.18 -3.53
CA GLU A 45 6.11 11.91 -4.15
C GLU A 45 5.49 11.59 -5.52
N GLU A 46 4.73 12.51 -6.13
CA GLU A 46 4.21 12.35 -7.51
C GLU A 46 5.29 12.45 -8.61
N ARG A 47 6.57 12.60 -8.27
CA ARG A 47 7.66 12.86 -9.25
C ARG A 47 8.68 11.77 -9.49
N MET A 48 8.61 10.61 -8.84
CA MET A 48 9.63 9.56 -9.04
C MET A 48 9.01 8.23 -9.48
N ALA A 49 8.38 8.25 -10.65
CA ALA A 49 8.35 7.08 -11.53
C ALA A 49 9.11 7.47 -12.80
N VAL A 50 10.44 7.38 -12.73
CA VAL A 50 11.34 7.31 -13.90
C VAL A 50 11.72 5.86 -14.16
#